data_AF-A0A2T6BY23-F1
#
_entry.id   AF-A0A2T6BY23-F1
#
_cell.length_a   1.000
_cell.length_b   1.000
_cell.length_c   1.000
_cell.angle_alpha   90.00
_cell.angle_beta   90.00
_cell.angle_gamma   90.00
#
_symmetry.space_group_name_H-M   'P 1'
#
loop_
_entity.id
_entity.type
_entity.pdbx_description
1 polymer ?
#
loop_
_entity_poly.entity_id
_entity_poly.type
_entity_poly.pdbx_seq_one_letter_code
_entity_poly.pdbx_strand_id
1 'polypeptide(L)'
;MNNEKINAFFNDIVLNKFVLNFVPGLILFFTFSSFVNFSVSDGLLSLLIIVIFSWVLGMLLEMVFFKKVYHTRRTEKEANSNVNEHLNLLYGKLGISILIACLFWIDIEAIMNYFDRSYKDHTEAVFIVIKFLVVVLTGIFLYLHYLKSRIKD
;
A
#
# COMPACT_ATOMS: atom_id res chain seq x y z
N MET A 1 10.62 29.48 17.72
CA MET A 1 9.94 28.17 17.64
C MET A 1 11.01 27.14 17.37
N ASN A 2 11.24 26.19 18.28
CA ASN A 2 12.44 25.34 18.26
C ASN A 2 12.34 24.32 17.10
N ASN A 3 13.30 24.30 16.17
CA ASN A 3 13.30 23.41 14.99
C ASN A 3 13.09 21.93 15.37
N GLU A 4 13.55 21.53 16.55
CA GLU A 4 13.37 20.17 17.09
C GLU A 4 11.90 19.82 17.34
N LYS A 5 11.07 20.76 17.82
CA LYS A 5 9.64 20.54 18.05
C LYS A 5 8.87 20.44 16.74
N ILE A 6 9.28 21.21 15.74
CA ILE A 6 8.68 21.17 14.39
C ILE A 6 9.03 19.84 13.72
N ASN A 7 10.29 19.39 13.80
CA ASN A 7 10.70 18.09 13.26
C ASN A 7 10.00 16.92 13.98
N ALA A 8 9.84 16.99 15.30
CA ALA A 8 9.10 15.98 16.05
C ALA A 8 7.61 15.93 15.62
N PHE A 9 6.98 17.10 15.44
CA PHE A 9 5.60 17.19 14.95
C PHE A 9 5.46 16.64 13.53
N PHE A 10 6.39 16.97 12.63
CA PHE A 10 6.38 16.47 11.26
C PHE A 10 6.57 14.95 11.21
N ASN A 11 7.50 14.40 11.97
CA ASN A 11 7.73 12.96 12.03
C ASN A 11 6.53 12.22 12.62
N ASP A 12 5.92 12.74 13.68
CA ASP A 12 4.78 12.06 14.30
C ASP A 12 3.51 12.14 13.45
N ILE A 13 3.20 13.31 12.87
CA ILE A 13 1.93 13.49 12.15
C ILE A 13 2.05 13.10 10.69
N VAL A 14 3.09 13.60 10.00
CA VAL A 14 3.22 13.39 8.56
C VAL A 14 3.75 11.99 8.27
N LEU A 15 4.84 11.58 8.90
CA LEU A 15 5.44 10.26 8.61
C LEU A 15 4.60 9.13 9.22
N ASN A 16 4.34 9.20 10.53
CA ASN A 16 3.82 8.08 11.30
C ASN A 16 2.28 7.91 11.18
N LYS A 17 1.51 9.00 11.11
CA LYS A 17 0.04 8.95 11.02
C LYS A 17 -0.50 9.05 9.60
N PHE A 18 0.05 9.97 8.80
CA PHE A 18 -0.39 10.18 7.43
C PHE A 18 0.27 9.17 6.48
N VAL A 19 1.55 9.32 6.15
CA VAL A 19 2.21 8.56 5.07
C VAL A 19 2.12 7.04 5.29
N LEU A 20 2.38 6.58 6.51
CA LEU A 20 2.51 5.16 6.83
C LEU A 20 1.19 4.36 6.77
N ASN A 21 0.04 5.04 6.85
CA ASN A 21 -1.27 4.40 6.77
C ASN A 21 -2.03 4.86 5.52
N PHE A 22 -2.06 6.16 5.25
CA PHE A 22 -2.82 6.74 4.15
C PHE A 22 -2.33 6.24 2.79
N VAL A 23 -1.01 6.26 2.51
CA VAL A 23 -0.51 5.92 1.17
C VAL A 23 -0.74 4.44 0.82
N PRO A 24 -0.34 3.46 1.65
CA PRO A 24 -0.62 2.05 1.36
C PRO A 24 -2.13 1.75 1.29
N GLY A 25 -2.92 2.43 2.11
CA GLY A 25 -4.37 2.27 2.12
C GLY A 25 -5.07 2.94 0.94
N LEU A 26 -4.51 4.00 0.36
CA LEU A 26 -5.01 4.62 -0.88
C LEU A 26 -4.88 3.67 -2.06
N ILE A 27 -3.77 2.94 -2.16
CA ILE A 27 -3.57 1.88 -3.16
C ILE A 27 -4.68 0.82 -3.02
N LEU A 28 -4.95 0.37 -1.80
CA LEU A 28 -6.02 -0.60 -1.52
C LEU A 28 -7.40 -0.01 -1.82
N PHE A 29 -7.65 1.26 -1.49
CA PHE A 29 -8.92 1.92 -1.76
C PHE A 29 -9.23 1.89 -3.24
N PHE A 30 -8.29 2.32 -4.11
CA PHE A 30 -8.51 2.29 -5.55
C PHE A 30 -8.62 0.87 -6.10
N THR A 31 -7.91 -0.08 -5.50
CA THR A 31 -8.02 -1.51 -5.85
C THR A 31 -9.41 -2.04 -5.55
N PHE A 32 -10.01 -1.71 -4.41
CA PHE A 32 -11.32 -2.22 -4.02
C PHE A 32 -12.48 -1.39 -4.58
N SER A 33 -12.28 -0.10 -4.86
CA SER A 33 -13.33 0.77 -5.39
C SER A 33 -13.83 0.34 -6.76
N SER A 34 -12.97 -0.32 -7.55
CA SER A 34 -13.36 -0.92 -8.84
C SER A 34 -14.41 -2.03 -8.70
N PHE A 35 -14.46 -2.72 -7.56
CA PHE A 35 -15.44 -3.79 -7.30
C PHE A 35 -16.73 -3.29 -6.67
N VAL A 36 -16.67 -2.20 -5.91
CA VAL A 36 -17.79 -1.72 -5.09
C VAL A 36 -18.66 -0.70 -5.86
N ASN A 37 -18.31 -0.36 -7.11
CA ASN A 37 -19.03 0.63 -7.93
C ASN A 37 -19.37 1.89 -7.12
N PHE A 38 -18.37 2.41 -6.39
CA PHE A 38 -18.54 3.66 -5.65
C PHE A 38 -18.81 4.79 -6.64
N SER A 39 -20.05 5.28 -6.69
CA SER A 39 -20.37 6.55 -7.35
C SER A 39 -19.82 7.67 -6.47
N VAL A 40 -18.62 8.11 -6.79
CA VAL A 40 -17.97 9.26 -6.16
C VAL A 40 -18.81 10.49 -6.52
N SER A 41 -19.64 10.97 -5.58
CA SER A 41 -20.49 12.16 -5.80
C SER A 41 -19.64 13.43 -5.98
N ASP A 42 -20.24 14.53 -6.40
CA ASP A 42 -19.52 15.78 -6.62
C ASP A 42 -18.78 16.30 -5.37
N GLY A 43 -17.49 16.58 -5.52
CA GLY A 43 -16.71 17.45 -4.65
C GLY A 43 -16.20 16.88 -3.31
N LEU A 44 -16.14 17.75 -2.30
CA LEU A 44 -15.38 17.59 -1.04
C LEU A 44 -15.73 16.33 -0.24
N LEU A 45 -16.99 15.86 -0.33
CA LEU A 45 -17.48 14.65 0.34
C LEU A 45 -16.72 13.40 -0.14
N SER A 46 -16.49 13.32 -1.44
CA SER A 46 -15.77 12.22 -2.06
C SER A 46 -14.32 12.15 -1.62
N LEU A 47 -13.67 13.31 -1.50
CA LEU A 47 -12.32 13.40 -0.97
C LEU A 47 -12.27 12.93 0.50
N LEU A 48 -13.26 13.32 1.31
CA LEU A 48 -13.36 12.86 2.70
C LEU A 48 -13.53 11.34 2.80
N ILE A 49 -14.38 10.75 1.96
CA ILE A 49 -14.59 9.29 1.89
C ILE A 49 -13.28 8.60 1.52
N ILE A 50 -12.62 9.03 0.45
CA ILE A 50 -11.32 8.48 0.03
C ILE A 50 -10.33 8.55 1.18
N VAL A 51 -10.26 9.68 1.89
CA VAL A 51 -9.32 9.87 2.99
C VAL A 51 -9.59 8.92 4.15
N ILE A 52 -10.84 8.84 4.61
CA ILE A 52 -11.22 7.99 5.74
C ILE A 52 -11.00 6.52 5.40
N PHE A 53 -11.49 6.06 4.25
CA PHE A 53 -11.36 4.66 3.86
C PHE A 53 -9.91 4.27 3.58
N SER A 54 -9.13 5.13 2.93
CA SER A 54 -7.70 4.87 2.72
C SER A 54 -6.98 4.72 4.05
N TRP A 55 -7.25 5.61 5.01
CA TRP A 55 -6.60 5.51 6.31
C TRP A 55 -6.99 4.24 7.08
N VAL A 56 -8.28 3.88 7.06
CA VAL A 56 -8.80 2.65 7.67
C VAL A 56 -8.19 1.41 7.01
N LEU A 57 -8.13 1.34 5.68
CA LEU A 57 -7.53 0.23 4.94
C LEU A 57 -6.04 0.09 5.24
N GLY A 58 -5.30 1.19 5.35
CA GLY A 58 -3.89 1.16 5.74
C GLY A 58 -3.65 0.65 7.15
N MET A 59 -4.53 1.00 8.10
CA MET A 59 -4.51 0.46 9.46
C MET A 59 -4.88 -1.02 9.50
N LEU A 60 -5.90 -1.43 8.74
CA LEU A 60 -6.30 -2.84 8.63
C LEU A 60 -5.18 -3.69 8.03
N LEU A 61 -4.48 -3.17 7.01
CA LEU A 61 -3.31 -3.82 6.43
C LEU A 61 -2.22 -4.05 7.48
N GLU A 62 -1.92 -3.03 8.29
CA GLU A 62 -0.96 -3.16 9.40
C GLU A 62 -1.41 -4.22 10.41
N MET A 63 -2.69 -4.21 10.78
CA MET A 63 -3.25 -5.14 11.75
C MET A 63 -3.18 -6.60 11.26
N VAL A 64 -3.45 -6.86 9.98
CA VAL A 64 -3.50 -8.21 9.40
C VAL A 64 -2.09 -8.72 9.10
N PHE A 65 -1.29 -7.95 8.36
CA PHE A 65 0.01 -8.41 7.83
C PHE A 65 1.19 -8.06 8.74
N PHE A 66 1.06 -7.07 9.61
CA PHE A 66 2.12 -6.54 10.46
C PHE A 66 1.70 -6.53 11.94
N LYS A 67 0.91 -7.51 12.38
CA LYS A 67 0.28 -7.61 13.71
C LYS A 67 1.22 -7.27 14.87
N LYS A 68 2.46 -7.79 14.86
CA LYS A 68 3.47 -7.52 15.91
C LYS A 68 3.77 -6.02 16.00
N VAL A 69 3.98 -5.36 14.87
CA VAL A 69 4.28 -3.92 14.80
C VAL A 69 3.07 -3.08 15.21
N TYR A 70 1.88 -3.47 14.77
CA TYR A 70 0.62 -2.83 15.16
C TYR A 70 0.43 -2.83 16.69
N HIS A 71 0.67 -3.97 17.35
CA HIS A 71 0.57 -4.05 18.81
C HIS A 71 1.64 -3.20 19.50
N THR A 72 2.90 -3.29 19.07
CA THR A 72 4.02 -2.51 19.64
C THR A 72 3.73 -1.02 19.58
N ARG A 73 3.29 -0.48 18.44
CA ARG A 73 2.96 0.94 18.30
C ARG A 73 1.77 1.40 19.15
N ARG A 74 0.86 0.48 19.51
CA ARG A 74 -0.31 0.80 20.34
C ARG A 74 0.01 0.73 21.84
N THR A 75 0.97 -0.09 22.25
CA THR A 75 1.31 -0.33 23.67
C THR A 75 2.54 0.44 24.14
N GLU A 76 3.55 0.62 23.29
CA GLU A 76 4.74 1.40 23.61
C GLU A 76 4.52 2.84 23.14
N LYS A 77 4.80 3.81 24.03
CA LYS A 77 4.75 5.24 23.68
C LYS A 77 5.58 5.45 22.42
N GLU A 78 4.94 5.96 21.36
CA GLU A 78 5.49 6.33 20.04
C GLU A 78 6.77 7.21 20.08
N ALA A 79 7.24 7.61 21.26
CA ALA A 79 8.24 8.64 21.50
C ALA A 79 9.68 8.26 21.07
N ASN A 80 10.00 6.99 20.83
CA ASN A 80 11.38 6.56 20.56
C ASN A 80 11.58 5.68 19.31
N SER A 81 10.54 5.46 18.50
CA SER A 81 10.72 4.68 17.28
C SER A 81 11.51 5.49 16.24
N ASN A 82 12.58 4.88 15.74
CA ASN A 82 13.52 5.53 14.82
C ASN A 82 12.85 5.77 13.46
N VAL A 83 13.19 6.87 12.78
CA VAL A 83 12.65 7.20 11.44
C VAL A 83 12.87 6.05 10.45
N ASN A 84 14.00 5.34 10.58
CA ASN A 84 14.31 4.17 9.75
C ASN A 84 13.31 3.02 9.93
N GLU A 85 12.78 2.80 11.13
CA GLU A 85 11.78 1.75 11.36
C GLU A 85 10.46 2.08 10.68
N HIS A 86 10.05 3.35 10.74
CA HIS A 86 8.84 3.84 10.05
C HIS A 86 8.97 3.72 8.54
N LEU A 87 10.13 4.08 7.97
CA LEU A 87 10.39 3.93 6.54
C LEU A 87 10.39 2.45 6.11
N ASN A 88 11.01 1.58 6.91
CA ASN A 88 10.99 0.14 6.62
C ASN A 88 9.56 -0.42 6.66
N LEU A 89 8.77 -0.04 7.67
CA LEU A 89 7.36 -0.45 7.77
C LEU A 89 6.53 0.08 6.59
N LEU A 90 6.77 1.33 6.18
CA LEU A 90 6.15 1.91 4.99
C LEU A 90 6.47 1.08 3.74
N TYR A 91 7.73 0.70 3.52
CA TYR A 91 8.09 -0.16 2.39
C TYR A 91 7.39 -1.53 2.46
N GLY A 92 7.33 -2.15 3.63
CA GLY A 92 6.61 -3.41 3.82
C GLY A 92 5.14 -3.29 3.44
N LYS A 93 4.47 -2.24 3.93
CA LYS A 93 3.06 -1.97 3.63
C LYS A 93 2.82 -1.66 2.16
N LEU A 94 3.64 -0.82 1.54
CA LEU A 94 3.56 -0.53 0.10
C LEU A 94 3.72 -1.81 -0.72
N GLY A 95 4.69 -2.65 -0.36
CA GLY A 95 4.91 -3.94 -1.01
C GLY A 95 3.67 -4.84 -0.97
N ILE A 96 3.09 -5.04 0.22
CA ILE A 96 1.88 -5.85 0.37
C ILE A 96 0.67 -5.21 -0.34
N SER A 97 0.48 -3.89 -0.24
CA SER A 97 -0.61 -3.21 -0.94
C SER A 97 -0.53 -3.40 -2.46
N ILE A 98 0.68 -3.34 -3.04
CA ILE A 98 0.91 -3.60 -4.46
C ILE A 98 0.59 -5.06 -4.80
N LEU A 99 1.04 -6.01 -3.98
CA LEU A 99 0.76 -7.44 -4.22
C LEU A 99 -0.74 -7.76 -4.15
N ILE A 100 -1.45 -7.18 -3.18
CA ILE A 100 -2.92 -7.27 -3.10
C ILE A 100 -3.54 -6.64 -4.35
N ALA A 101 -3.11 -5.44 -4.75
CA ALA A 101 -3.60 -4.78 -5.95
C ALA A 101 -3.42 -5.67 -7.20
N CYS A 102 -2.26 -6.31 -7.36
CA CYS A 102 -2.01 -7.25 -8.45
C CYS A 102 -2.94 -8.46 -8.41
N LEU A 103 -3.21 -9.05 -7.23
CA LEU A 103 -4.11 -10.20 -7.10
C LEU A 103 -5.53 -9.88 -7.55
N PHE A 104 -6.03 -8.69 -7.19
CA PHE A 104 -7.38 -8.26 -7.56
C PHE A 104 -7.45 -7.69 -8.99
N TRP A 105 -6.35 -7.21 -9.55
CA TRP A 105 -6.31 -6.78 -10.95
C TRP A 105 -6.35 -7.96 -11.93
N ILE A 106 -5.94 -9.16 -11.51
CA ILE A 106 -6.00 -10.35 -12.37
C ILE A 106 -7.46 -10.72 -12.62
N ASP A 107 -7.98 -10.25 -13.74
CA ASP A 107 -9.20 -10.79 -14.35
C ASP A 107 -8.86 -12.14 -14.99
N ILE A 108 -9.22 -13.23 -14.31
CA ILE A 108 -9.03 -14.60 -14.76
C ILE A 108 -9.74 -14.83 -16.10
N GLU A 109 -10.88 -14.17 -16.32
CA GLU A 109 -11.66 -14.25 -17.55
C GLU A 109 -10.94 -13.54 -18.71
N ALA A 110 -10.27 -12.42 -18.43
CA ALA A 110 -9.40 -11.76 -19.40
C ALA A 110 -8.18 -12.61 -19.79
N ILE A 111 -7.55 -13.31 -18.82
CA ILE A 111 -6.44 -14.24 -19.08
C ILE A 111 -6.91 -15.43 -19.92
N MET A 112 -8.05 -16.04 -19.56
CA MET A 112 -8.61 -17.18 -20.28
C MET A 112 -9.02 -16.81 -21.71
N ASN A 113 -9.68 -15.67 -21.89
CA ASN A 113 -10.03 -15.14 -23.22
C ASN A 113 -8.79 -14.75 -24.05
N TYR A 114 -7.65 -14.44 -23.40
CA TYR A 114 -6.38 -14.15 -24.06
C TYR A 114 -5.74 -15.40 -24.69
N PHE A 115 -5.93 -16.57 -24.10
CA PHE A 115 -5.48 -17.84 -24.67
C PHE A 115 -6.40 -18.33 -25.79
N ASP A 116 -7.66 -17.89 -25.81
CA ASP A 116 -8.68 -18.34 -26.76
C ASP A 116 -8.75 -17.47 -28.04
N ARG A 117 -8.36 -16.19 -27.97
CA ARG A 117 -8.32 -15.30 -29.16
C ARG A 117 -6.99 -15.38 -29.90
N SER A 118 -7.03 -16.08 -31.03
CA SER A 118 -6.03 -16.10 -32.11
C SER A 118 -5.26 -14.79 -32.31
N TYR A 119 -4.03 -14.73 -31.78
CA TYR A 119 -2.79 -14.34 -32.47
C TYR A 119 -2.83 -13.07 -33.37
N LYS A 120 -3.30 -11.91 -32.87
CA LYS A 120 -3.19 -10.63 -33.62
C LYS A 120 -2.39 -9.49 -32.98
N ASP A 121 -2.09 -9.53 -31.68
CA ASP A 121 -1.32 -8.45 -30.99
C ASP A 121 -0.34 -8.97 -29.92
N HIS A 122 0.66 -9.77 -30.33
CA HIS A 122 1.66 -10.32 -29.39
C HIS A 122 2.48 -9.26 -28.66
N THR A 123 2.77 -8.13 -29.30
CA THR A 123 3.59 -7.06 -28.72
C THR A 123 2.88 -6.36 -27.57
N GLU A 124 1.58 -6.10 -27.69
CA GLU A 124 0.80 -5.49 -26.60
C GLU A 124 0.62 -6.48 -25.44
N ALA A 125 0.35 -7.74 -25.76
CA ALA A 125 0.24 -8.83 -24.79
C ALA A 125 1.50 -8.98 -23.94
N VAL A 126 2.65 -9.08 -24.59
CA VAL A 126 3.95 -9.21 -23.94
C VAL A 126 4.24 -7.98 -23.09
N PHE A 127 3.88 -6.78 -23.55
CA PHE A 127 4.08 -5.56 -22.78
C PHE A 127 3.22 -5.49 -21.51
N ILE A 128 1.97 -5.97 -21.57
CA ILE A 128 1.09 -6.08 -20.39
C ILE A 128 1.67 -7.07 -19.38
N VAL A 129 2.13 -8.23 -19.84
CA VAL A 129 2.75 -9.25 -18.98
C VAL A 129 4.04 -8.73 -18.33
N ILE A 130 4.90 -8.04 -19.09
CA ILE A 130 6.13 -7.43 -18.55
C ILE A 130 5.80 -6.37 -17.51
N LYS A 131 4.84 -5.48 -17.78
CA LYS A 131 4.37 -4.48 -16.80
C LYS A 131 3.89 -5.15 -15.52
N PHE A 132 3.06 -6.18 -15.64
CA PHE A 132 2.56 -6.92 -14.50
C PHE A 132 3.71 -7.54 -13.67
N LEU A 133 4.65 -8.23 -14.34
CA LEU A 133 5.83 -8.80 -13.69
C LEU A 133 6.68 -7.74 -12.97
N VAL A 134 6.92 -6.59 -13.58
CA VAL A 134 7.68 -5.48 -12.97
C VAL A 134 6.98 -4.98 -11.70
N VAL A 135 5.66 -4.82 -11.73
CA VAL A 135 4.89 -4.36 -10.57
C VAL A 135 4.93 -5.40 -9.44
N VAL A 136 4.73 -6.68 -9.76
CA VAL A 136 4.83 -7.78 -8.77
C VAL A 136 6.23 -7.86 -8.18
N LEU A 137 7.28 -7.84 -9.00
CA LEU A 137 8.68 -7.86 -8.55
C LEU A 137 9.00 -6.66 -7.65
N THR A 138 8.46 -5.48 -7.98
CA THR A 138 8.60 -4.28 -7.13
C THR A 138 7.92 -4.49 -5.78
N GLY A 139 6.71 -5.03 -5.76
CA GLY A 139 5.99 -5.35 -4.52
C GLY A 139 6.75 -6.34 -3.64
N ILE A 140 7.27 -7.42 -4.24
CA ILE A 140 8.11 -8.41 -3.56
C ILE A 140 9.39 -7.76 -3.03
N PHE A 141 10.09 -6.97 -3.84
CA PHE A 141 11.33 -6.30 -3.46
C PHE A 141 11.14 -5.40 -2.24
N LEU A 142 10.09 -4.58 -2.23
CA LEU A 142 9.77 -3.69 -1.12
C LEU A 142 9.45 -4.47 0.16
N TYR A 143 8.70 -5.58 0.04
CA TYR A 143 8.40 -6.44 1.18
C TYR A 143 9.65 -7.16 1.72
N LEU A 144 10.52 -7.67 0.83
CA LEU A 144 11.78 -8.29 1.23
C LEU A 144 12.74 -7.30 1.88
N HIS A 145 12.75 -6.04 1.43
CA HIS A 145 13.53 -4.98 2.07
C HIS A 145 13.07 -4.77 3.53
N TYR A 146 11.76 -4.71 3.77
CA TYR A 146 11.21 -4.71 5.13
C TYR A 146 11.64 -5.95 5.92
N LEU A 147 11.48 -7.15 5.36
CA LEU A 147 11.82 -8.39 6.04
C LEU A 147 13.30 -8.44 6.46
N LYS A 148 14.20 -8.05 5.54
CA LYS A 148 15.64 -7.97 5.79
C LYS A 148 15.98 -7.00 6.92
N SER A 149 15.26 -5.89 7.04
CA SER A 149 15.48 -4.94 8.13
C SER A 149 15.10 -5.51 9.50
N ARG A 150 14.16 -6.47 9.56
CA ARG A 150 13.65 -7.08 10.80
C ARG A 150 14.41 -8.33 11.26
N ILE A 151 15.24 -8.92 10.38
CA ILE A 151 16.09 -10.08 10.72
C ILE A 151 17.40 -9.63 11.40
N LYS A 152 17.76 -8.35 11.26
CA LYS A 152 18.96 -7.78 11.88
C LYS A 152 18.78 -7.35 13.34
N ASP A 153 17.53 -7.38 13.83
CA ASP A 153 17.14 -7.08 15.22
C ASP A 153 16.78 -8.39 15.96
#